data_AF-A0A7K0T956-F1
#
_entry.id   AF-A0A7K0T956-F1
#
_cell.length_a   1.000
_cell.length_b   1.000
_cell.length_c   1.000
_cell.angle_alpha   90.00
_cell.angle_beta   90.00
_cell.angle_gamma   90.00
#
_symmetry.space_group_name_H-M   'P 1'
#
loop_
_entity.id
_entity.type
_entity.pdbx_description
1 polymer ?
#
loop_
_entity_poly.entity_id
_entity_poly.type
_entity_poly.pdbx_seq_one_letter_code
_entity_poly.pdbx_strand_id
1 'polypeptide(L)' 'MSERLIHPFTFGDMSQKDLLGGKGANLAEMVRIGLPVPPGFTITTHACRQYLQSGKFPESLNAEIDSALKELENQTGK' A
#
# COMPACT_ATOMS: atom_id res chain seq x y z
N MET A 1 16.77 -7.94 -5.18
CA MET A 1 15.79 -6.88 -5.54
C MET A 1 15.05 -6.52 -4.27
N SER A 2 15.01 -5.25 -3.88
CA SER A 2 14.22 -4.80 -2.73
C SER A 2 12.73 -5.02 -3.02
N GLU A 3 12.05 -5.71 -2.12
CA GLU A 3 10.59 -5.91 -2.18
C GLU A 3 9.90 -4.57 -1.91
N ARG A 4 8.92 -4.19 -2.75
CA ARG A 4 8.14 -2.97 -2.54
C ARG A 4 7.11 -3.22 -1.46
N LEU A 5 7.10 -2.38 -0.43
CA LEU A 5 6.30 -2.55 0.77
C LEU A 5 5.03 -1.70 0.77
N ILE A 6 4.91 -0.74 -0.16
CA ILE A 6 3.74 0.13 -0.30
C ILE A 6 3.19 0.13 -1.72
N HIS A 7 1.87 -0.09 -1.83
CA HIS A 7 1.14 -0.11 -3.09
C HIS A 7 -0.03 0.87 -3.10
N PRO A 8 -0.24 1.64 -4.18
CA PRO A 8 -1.42 2.49 -4.32
C PRO A 8 -2.68 1.64 -4.46
N PHE A 9 -3.86 2.20 -4.18
CA PHE A 9 -5.13 1.50 -4.45
C PHE A 9 -5.36 1.17 -5.93
N THR A 10 -4.63 1.79 -6.85
CA THR A 10 -4.63 1.41 -8.28
C THR A 10 -3.87 0.10 -8.55
N PHE A 11 -3.23 -0.49 -7.54
CA PHE A 11 -2.54 -1.77 -7.65
C PHE A 11 -3.32 -2.86 -6.89
N GLY A 12 -3.62 -3.93 -7.63
CA GLY A 12 -4.16 -5.16 -7.08
C GLY A 12 -5.67 -5.29 -7.15
N ASP A 13 -6.15 -6.34 -6.50
CA ASP A 13 -7.55 -6.72 -6.43
C ASP A 13 -7.82 -7.65 -5.24
N MET A 14 -9.05 -8.15 -5.14
CA MET A 14 -9.49 -9.04 -4.07
C MET A 14 -8.78 -10.41 -4.02
N SER A 15 -8.00 -10.80 -5.04
CA SER A 15 -7.14 -12.00 -4.98
C SER A 15 -5.88 -11.78 -4.13
N GLN A 16 -5.46 -10.53 -3.93
CA GLN A 16 -4.19 -10.19 -3.25
C GLN A 16 -4.34 -9.92 -1.75
N LYS A 17 -5.33 -10.54 -1.09
CA LYS A 17 -5.59 -10.37 0.35
C LYS A 17 -4.38 -10.72 1.22
N ASP A 18 -3.57 -11.69 0.80
CA ASP A 18 -2.39 -12.10 1.54
C ASP A 18 -1.30 -11.03 1.57
N LEU A 19 -1.24 -10.17 0.55
CA LEU A 19 -0.28 -9.07 0.42
C LEU A 19 -0.83 -7.74 0.96
N LEU A 20 -2.07 -7.40 0.61
CA LEU A 20 -2.68 -6.10 0.90
C LEU A 20 -3.59 -6.10 2.15
N GLY A 21 -3.87 -7.29 2.69
CA GLY A 21 -4.94 -7.47 3.69
C GLY A 21 -6.34 -7.34 3.08
N GLY A 22 -7.36 -7.78 3.82
CA GLY A 22 -8.74 -7.82 3.32
C GLY A 22 -9.32 -6.45 2.96
N LYS A 23 -8.95 -5.38 3.70
CA LYS A 23 -9.41 -4.01 3.42
C LYS A 23 -8.66 -3.39 2.24
N GLY A 24 -7.33 -3.52 2.20
CA GLY A 24 -6.51 -2.97 1.11
C GLY A 24 -6.87 -3.62 -0.24
N ALA A 25 -7.02 -4.95 -0.26
CA ALA A 25 -7.46 -5.68 -1.45
C ALA A 25 -8.87 -5.27 -1.92
N ASN A 26 -9.79 -4.99 -0.99
CA ASN A 26 -11.13 -4.53 -1.34
C ASN A 26 -11.12 -3.09 -1.87
N LEU A 27 -10.33 -2.18 -1.29
CA LEU A 27 -10.15 -0.82 -1.81
C LEU A 27 -9.54 -0.84 -3.21
N ALA A 28 -8.56 -1.72 -3.44
CA ALA A 28 -7.97 -1.90 -4.76
C ALA A 28 -8.98 -2.42 -5.79
N GLU A 29 -9.78 -3.42 -5.40
CA GLU A 29 -10.87 -3.92 -6.25
C GLU A 29 -11.89 -2.84 -6.58
N MET A 30 -12.31 -2.04 -5.58
CA MET A 30 -13.25 -0.93 -5.80
C MET A 30 -12.72 0.09 -6.82
N VAL A 31 -11.43 0.46 -6.72
CA VAL A 31 -10.77 1.33 -7.72
C VAL A 31 -10.75 0.65 -9.09
N ARG A 32 -10.38 -0.63 -9.15
CA ARG A 32 -10.29 -1.43 -10.39
C ARG A 32 -11.61 -1.51 -11.14
N ILE A 33 -12.74 -1.64 -10.44
CA ILE A 33 -14.09 -1.67 -11.04
C ILE A 33 -14.68 -0.27 -11.30
N GLY A 34 -13.91 0.80 -11.04
CA GLY A 34 -14.30 2.18 -11.35
C GLY A 34 -15.19 2.86 -10.31
N LEU A 35 -15.25 2.36 -9.07
CA LEU A 35 -15.95 3.08 -8.01
C LEU A 35 -15.14 4.31 -7.57
N PRO A 36 -15.82 5.40 -7.16
CA PRO A 36 -15.17 6.62 -6.72
C PRO A 36 -14.57 6.44 -5.31
N VAL A 37 -13.38 5.85 -5.24
CA VAL A 37 -12.60 5.71 -4.02
C VAL A 37 -11.59 6.86 -3.96
N PRO A 38 -11.47 7.59 -2.82
CA PRO A 38 -10.41 8.56 -2.64
C PRO A 38 -9.02 7.93 -2.84
N PRO A 39 -8.05 8.65 -3.43
CA PRO A 39 -6.71 8.12 -3.63
C PRO A 39 -6.07 7.76 -2.28
N GLY A 40 -5.17 6.78 -2.31
CA GLY A 40 -4.50 6.27 -1.13
C GLY A 40 -3.63 5.07 -1.46
N PHE A 41 -3.01 4.51 -0.44
CA PHE A 41 -2.11 3.38 -0.55
C PHE A 41 -2.22 2.43 0.64
N THR A 42 -1.73 1.22 0.46
CA THR A 42 -1.67 0.15 1.45
C THR A 42 -0.22 -0.17 1.77
N ILE A 43 0.13 -0.18 3.06
CA ILE A 43 1.36 -0.81 3.55
C ILE A 43 1.10 -2.31 3.63
N THR A 44 1.93 -3.11 2.97
CA THR A 44 1.72 -4.55 2.81
C THR A 44 1.80 -5.32 4.12
N THR A 45 1.21 -6.51 4.12
CA THR A 45 1.39 -7.49 5.19
C THR A 45 2.85 -7.93 5.34
N HIS A 46 3.66 -7.88 4.28
CA HIS A 46 5.08 -8.23 4.33
C HIS A 46 5.86 -7.25 5.20
N ALA A 47 5.60 -5.94 5.10
CA ALA A 47 6.18 -4.93 5.99
C ALA A 47 5.85 -5.23 7.46
N CYS A 48 4.60 -5.61 7.74
CA CYS A 48 4.17 -6.00 9.07
C CYS A 48 4.89 -7.27 9.56
N ARG A 49 5.03 -8.30 8.73
CA ARG A 49 5.77 -9.53 9.08
C ARG A 49 7.24 -9.24 9.39
N GLN A 50 7.91 -8.41 8.60
CA GLN A 50 9.30 -8.03 8.85
C GLN A 50 9.47 -7.30 10.19
N TYR A 51 8.52 -6.41 10.51
CA TYR A 51 8.48 -5.75 11.82
C TYR A 51 8.28 -6.75 12.97
N LEU A 52 7.33 -7.67 12.84
CA LEU A 52 7.06 -8.68 13.87
C LEU A 52 8.23 -9.66 14.09
N GLN A 53 9.01 -9.95 13.04
CA GLN A 53 10.17 -10.84 13.13
C GLN A 53 11.39 -10.18 13.77
N SER A 54 11.64 -8.91 13.47
CA SER A 54 12.89 -8.23 13.85
C SER A 54 12.72 -7.20 14.97
N GLY A 55 11.48 -6.81 15.29
CA GLY A 55 11.17 -5.67 16.17
C GLY A 55 11.54 -4.31 15.57
N LYS A 56 11.99 -4.26 14.31
CA LYS A 56 12.44 -3.05 13.63
C LYS A 56 11.65 -2.87 12.33
N PHE A 57 11.40 -1.61 11.97
CA PHE A 57 10.84 -1.33 10.65
C PHE A 57 11.86 -1.64 9.55
N PRO A 58 11.40 -2.12 8.38
CA PRO A 58 12.28 -2.28 7.22
C PRO A 58 12.96 -0.95 6.87
N GLU A 59 14.25 -1.00 6.52
CA GLU A 59 15.03 0.21 6.25
C GLU A 59 14.46 1.05 5.11
N SER A 60 13.84 0.42 4.10
CA SER A 60 13.20 1.11 2.98
C SER A 60 11.84 1.72 3.31
N LEU A 61 11.19 1.31 4.42
CA LEU A 61 9.78 1.62 4.65
C LEU A 61 9.53 3.13 4.73
N ASN A 62 10.35 3.88 5.45
CA ASN A 62 10.16 5.33 5.59
C ASN A 62 10.28 6.05 4.23
N ALA A 63 11.30 5.70 3.44
CA ALA A 63 11.48 6.29 2.11
C ALA A 63 10.31 5.95 1.16
N GLU A 64 9.76 4.74 1.27
CA GLU A 64 8.57 4.36 0.51
C GLU A 64 7.31 5.10 0.98
N ILE A 65 7.15 5.33 2.30
CA ILE A 65 6.04 6.14 2.85
C ILE A 65 6.12 7.56 2.30
N ASP A 66 7.29 8.20 2.38
CA ASP A 66 7.49 9.57 1.90
C ASP A 66 7.18 9.68 0.41
N SER A 67 7.62 8.70 -0.38
CA SER A 67 7.31 8.64 -1.82
C SER A 67 5.81 8.46 -2.08
N ALA A 68 5.12 7.63 -1.29
CA ALA A 68 3.70 7.37 -1.46
C ALA A 68 2.83 8.54 -0.99
N LEU A 69 3.24 9.25 0.06
CA LEU A 69 2.62 10.48 0.52
C LEU A 69 2.76 11.58 -0.54
N LYS A 70 3.96 11.79 -1.09
CA LYS A 70 4.16 12.80 -2.14
C LYS A 70 3.31 12.54 -3.38
N GLU A 71 3.14 11.27 -3.76
CA GLU A 71 2.24 10.87 -4.84
C GLU A 71 0.76 11.14 -4.50
N LEU A 72 0.36 10.87 -3.26
CA LEU A 72 -1.00 11.17 -2.78
C LEU A 72 -1.28 12.67 -2.74
N GLU A 73 -0.32 13.47 -2.29
CA GLU A 73 -0.37 14.94 -2.27
C GLU A 73 -0.56 15.49 -3.68
N ASN A 74 0.21 14.99 -4.66
CA ASN A 74 0.07 15.35 -6.07
C ASN A 74 -1.32 15.02 -6.63
N GLN A 75 -1.89 13.88 -6.26
CA GLN A 75 -3.23 13.46 -6.72
C GLN A 75 -4.37 14.26 -6.06
N THR A 76 -4.16 14.74 -4.84
CA THR A 76 -5.18 15.48 -4.08
C THR A 76 -5.01 17.00 -4.16
N GLY A 77 -3.87 17.47 -4.68
CA GLY A 77 -3.52 18.89 -4.81
C GLY A 77 -3.26 19.58 -3.47
N LYS A 78 -2.84 18.83 -2.44
CA LYS A 78 -2.63 19.30 -1.08
C LYS A 78 -1.38 18.70 -0.49
#